data_AF-A0A2V7TUP9-F1
#
_entry.id   AF-A0A2V7TUP9-F1
#
_cell.length_a   1.000
_cell.length_b   1.000
_cell.length_c   1.000
_cell.angle_alpha   90.00
_cell.angle_beta   90.00
_cell.angle_gamma   90.00
#
_symmetry.space_group_name_H-M   'P 1'
#
loop_
_entity.id
_entity.type
_entity.pdbx_description
1 polymer ?
#
loop_
_entity_poly.entity_id
_entity_poly.type
_entity_poly.pdbx_seq_one_letter_code
_entity_poly.pdbx_strand_id
1 'polypeptide(L)'
;AVTGIPCMTCGTTRALARLARLDLAGALAMNPLATLGTLAVLPWGAADLLLLSRGRALSLELSPAAARVVRIAAVVAVLANWTWLIAAGR
;
A
#
# COMPACT_ATOMS: atom_id res chain seq x y z
N ALA A 1 -7.45 -21.46 -2.42
CA ALA A 1 -8.02 -20.45 -3.33
C ALA A 1 -9.02 -21.13 -4.24
N VAL A 2 -10.22 -20.56 -4.43
CA VAL A 2 -11.31 -21.17 -5.23
C VAL A 2 -10.97 -21.27 -6.73
N THR A 3 -10.10 -20.38 -7.22
CA THR A 3 -9.67 -20.31 -8.63
C THR A 3 -8.29 -20.91 -8.90
N GLY A 4 -7.61 -21.45 -7.88
CA GLY A 4 -6.20 -21.88 -7.98
C GLY A 4 -5.17 -20.73 -8.05
N ILE A 5 -5.63 -19.49 -8.22
CA ILE A 5 -4.77 -18.30 -8.27
C ILE A 5 -4.83 -17.58 -6.93
N PRO A 6 -3.69 -17.21 -6.33
CA PRO A 6 -3.70 -16.44 -5.10
C PRO A 6 -4.24 -15.03 -5.29
N CYS A 7 -4.94 -14.52 -4.27
CA CYS A 7 -5.60 -13.22 -4.35
C CYS A 7 -4.59 -12.07 -4.26
N MET A 8 -4.81 -11.00 -5.02
CA MET A 8 -3.90 -9.84 -5.09
C MET A 8 -3.69 -9.13 -3.74
N THR A 9 -4.63 -9.30 -2.80
CA THR A 9 -4.62 -8.72 -1.46
C THR A 9 -4.41 -9.77 -0.37
N CYS A 10 -3.98 -10.98 -0.73
CA CYS A 10 -3.77 -12.05 0.22
C CYS A 10 -2.68 -11.65 1.22
N GLY A 11 -2.97 -11.83 2.51
CA GLY A 11 -2.05 -11.49 3.59
C GLY A 11 -2.05 -10.02 4.03
N THR A 12 -2.86 -9.12 3.46
CA THR A 12 -2.94 -7.71 3.90
C THR A 12 -3.21 -7.59 5.40
N THR A 13 -4.25 -8.25 5.92
CA THR A 13 -4.56 -8.21 7.37
C THR A 13 -3.42 -8.73 8.24
N ARG A 14 -2.70 -9.76 7.78
CA ARG A 14 -1.52 -10.30 8.49
C ARG A 14 -0.32 -9.37 8.43
N ALA A 15 -0.14 -8.64 7.34
CA ALA A 15 0.90 -7.62 7.21
C ALA A 15 0.61 -6.45 8.16
N LEU A 16 -0.64 -5.97 8.19
CA LEU A 16 -1.10 -4.93 9.12
C LEU A 16 -0.94 -5.36 10.59
N ALA A 17 -1.28 -6.59 10.92
CA ALA A 17 -1.10 -7.12 12.27
C ALA A 17 0.38 -7.17 12.70
N ARG A 18 1.31 -7.37 11.75
CA ARG A 18 2.76 -7.29 12.02
C ARG A 18 3.24 -5.85 12.15
N LEU A 19 2.79 -4.96 11.26
CA LEU A 19 3.03 -3.51 11.37
C LEU A 19 2.57 -2.96 12.73
N ALA A 20 1.40 -3.38 13.22
CA ALA A 20 0.88 -2.97 14.52
C ALA A 20 1.76 -3.44 15.70
N ARG A 21 2.56 -4.50 15.51
CA ARG A 21 3.56 -4.98 16.47
C ARG A 21 4.97 -4.41 16.19
N LEU A 22 5.08 -3.42 15.31
CA LEU A 22 6.34 -2.82 14.85
C LEU A 22 7.28 -3.83 14.16
N ASP A 23 6.76 -4.97 13.71
CA ASP A 23 7.49 -5.97 12.92
C ASP A 23 7.46 -5.59 11.43
N LEU A 24 8.30 -4.61 11.07
CA LEU A 24 8.36 -4.07 9.70
C LEU A 24 8.88 -5.12 8.71
N ALA A 25 9.93 -5.86 9.08
CA ALA A 25 10.53 -6.87 8.22
C ALA A 25 9.54 -7.99 7.91
N GLY A 26 8.82 -8.49 8.93
CA GLY A 26 7.79 -9.50 8.75
C GLY A 26 6.57 -8.99 7.99
N ALA A 27 6.21 -7.71 8.12
CA ALA A 27 5.14 -7.11 7.34
C ALA A 27 5.49 -7.01 5.84
N LEU A 28 6.69 -6.51 5.52
CA LEU A 28 7.20 -6.47 4.14
C LEU A 28 7.28 -7.86 3.53
N ALA A 29 7.79 -8.86 4.27
CA ALA A 29 7.84 -10.23 3.81
C ALA A 29 6.44 -10.82 3.53
N MET A 30 5.42 -10.38 4.28
CA MET A 30 4.05 -10.85 4.12
C MET A 30 3.35 -10.22 2.90
N ASN A 31 3.33 -8.89 2.80
CA ASN A 31 2.72 -8.15 1.70
C ASN A 31 3.38 -6.76 1.58
N PRO A 32 4.36 -6.59 0.66
CA PRO A 32 5.08 -5.33 0.50
C PRO A 32 4.16 -4.15 0.18
N LEU A 33 3.21 -4.32 -0.74
CA LEU A 33 2.33 -3.24 -1.18
C LEU A 33 1.41 -2.76 -0.05
N ALA A 34 0.80 -3.68 0.70
CA ALA A 34 0.00 -3.33 1.86
C ALA A 34 0.84 -2.60 2.91
N THR A 35 2.07 -3.05 3.14
CA THR A 35 2.97 -2.47 4.15
C THR A 35 3.37 -1.04 3.78
N LEU A 36 3.90 -0.84 2.57
CA LEU A 36 4.32 0.48 2.08
C LEU A 36 3.15 1.43 1.91
N GLY A 37 2.01 0.94 1.38
CA GLY A 37 0.79 1.74 1.25
C GLY A 37 0.28 2.21 2.61
N THR A 38 0.31 1.34 3.61
CA THR A 38 -0.07 1.69 4.99
C THR A 38 0.86 2.75 5.57
N LEU A 39 2.18 2.59 5.40
CA LEU A 39 3.16 3.56 5.87
C LEU A 39 3.09 4.92 5.17
N ALA A 40 2.56 4.98 3.94
CA ALA A 40 2.32 6.24 3.24
C ALA A 40 0.98 6.88 3.64
N VAL A 41 -0.10 6.09 3.71
CA VAL A 41 -1.47 6.58 3.94
C VAL A 41 -1.70 6.98 5.39
N LEU A 42 -1.16 6.26 6.38
CA LEU A 42 -1.32 6.60 7.79
C LEU A 42 -0.82 8.01 8.15
N PRO A 43 0.43 8.39 7.86
CA PRO A 43 0.91 9.73 8.16
C PRO A 43 0.20 10.79 7.33
N TRP A 44 -0.16 10.51 6.08
CA TRP A 44 -0.96 11.42 5.27
C TRP A 44 -2.32 11.68 5.91
N GLY A 45 -3.06 10.63 6.26
CA GLY A 45 -4.37 10.74 6.91
C GLY A 45 -4.30 11.42 8.28
N ALA A 46 -3.24 11.14 9.05
CA ALA A 46 -3.01 11.84 10.32
C ALA A 46 -2.78 13.35 10.11
N ALA A 47 -1.95 13.72 9.13
CA ALA A 47 -1.72 15.12 8.80
C ALA A 47 -2.98 15.81 8.26
N ASP A 48 -3.77 15.12 7.43
CA ASP A 48 -5.04 15.63 6.91
C ASP A 48 -6.06 15.86 8.03
N LEU A 49 -6.16 14.92 8.99
CA LEU A 49 -7.01 15.06 10.17
C LEU A 49 -6.62 16.26 11.05
N LEU A 50 -5.33 16.54 11.18
CA LEU A 50 -4.83 17.72 11.89
C LEU A 50 -5.18 19.03 11.17
N LEU A 51 -5.19 19.02 9.84
CA LEU A 51 -5.54 20.18 9.01
C LEU A 51 -7.06 20.42 8.94
N LEU A 52 -7.87 19.37 9.11
CA LEU A 52 -9.32 19.45 9.10
C LEU A 52 -9.84 20.45 10.15
N SER A 53 -9.21 20.50 11.32
CA SER A 53 -9.51 21.49 12.39
C SER A 53 -9.35 22.95 11.95
N ARG A 54 -8.60 23.20 10.86
CA ARG A 54 -8.35 24.52 10.28
C ARG A 54 -9.11 24.74 8.97
N GLY A 55 -10.03 23.85 8.60
CA GLY A 55 -10.74 23.89 7.32
C GLY A 55 -9.82 23.68 6.12
N ARG A 56 -8.69 22.98 6.31
CA ARG A 56 -7.69 22.69 5.26
C ARG A 56 -7.58 21.18 5.05
N ALA A 57 -7.10 20.79 3.87
CA ALA A 57 -6.75 19.41 3.54
C ALA A 57 -5.40 19.38 2.81
N LEU A 58 -4.70 18.26 2.88
CA LEU A 58 -3.53 18.01 2.03
C LEU A 58 -4.00 17.80 0.59
N SER A 59 -3.46 18.60 -0.33
CA SER A 59 -3.64 18.39 -1.76
C SER A 59 -2.33 17.90 -2.39
N LEU A 60 -2.45 16.95 -3.32
CA LEU A 60 -1.35 16.53 -4.17
C LEU A 60 -1.65 17.00 -5.60
N GLU A 61 -0.97 18.05 -6.02
CA GLU A 61 -1.06 18.55 -7.39
C GLU A 61 0.05 17.93 -8.24
N LEU A 62 -0.34 17.14 -9.23
CA LEU A 62 0.59 16.51 -10.17
C LEU A 62 0.40 17.12 -11.54
N SER A 63 1.52 17.43 -12.21
CA SER A 63 1.47 17.76 -13.64
C SER A 63 0.93 16.56 -14.45
N PRO A 64 0.36 16.77 -15.65
CA PRO A 64 -0.16 15.67 -16.46
C PRO A 64 0.87 14.56 -16.74
N ALA A 65 2.14 14.95 -16.93
CA ALA A 65 3.25 14.01 -17.09
C ALA A 65 3.52 13.22 -15.80
N ALA A 66 3.61 13.89 -14.65
CA ALA A 66 3.82 13.24 -13.36
C ALA A 66 2.66 12.30 -13.00
N ALA A 67 1.41 12.70 -13.24
CA ALA A 67 0.23 11.88 -13.01
C ALA A 67 0.25 10.60 -13.86
N ARG A 68 0.72 10.68 -15.11
CA ARG A 68 0.91 9.51 -15.96
C ARG A 68 1.96 8.56 -15.40
N VAL A 69 3.11 9.09 -14.96
CA VAL A 69 4.18 8.28 -14.35
C VAL A 69 3.67 7.60 -13.08
N VAL A 70 3.01 8.33 -12.18
CA VAL A 70 2.45 7.78 -10.94
C VAL A 70 1.44 6.68 -11.24
N ARG A 71 0.58 6.85 -12.25
CA ARG A 71 -0.40 5.82 -12.64
C ARG A 71 0.28 4.56 -13.16
N ILE A 72 1.28 4.70 -14.03
CA ILE A 72 2.04 3.55 -14.55
C ILE A 72 2.77 2.85 -13.41
N ALA A 73 3.45 3.62 -12.54
CA ALA A 73 4.15 3.08 -11.38
C ALA A 73 3.21 2.33 -10.43
N ALA A 74 2.00 2.84 -10.18
CA ALA A 74 1.00 2.18 -9.35
C ALA A 74 0.56 0.84 -9.94
N VAL A 75 0.28 0.78 -11.24
CA VAL A 75 -0.07 -0.48 -11.92
C VAL A 75 1.08 -1.48 -11.85
N VAL A 76 2.32 -1.04 -12.14
CA VAL A 76 3.52 -1.88 -12.05
C VAL A 76 3.73 -2.40 -10.63
N ALA A 77 3.54 -1.56 -9.60
CA ALA A 77 3.67 -1.95 -8.21
C ALA A 77 2.63 -3.02 -7.80
N VAL A 78 1.39 -2.89 -8.26
CA VAL A 78 0.34 -3.91 -8.04
C VAL A 78 0.72 -5.24 -8.68
N LEU A 79 1.16 -5.21 -9.94
CA LEU A 79 1.58 -6.42 -10.65
C LEU A 79 2.80 -7.07 -10.01
N ALA A 80 3.82 -6.28 -9.63
CA ALA A 80 5.02 -6.77 -8.94
C ALA A 80 4.71 -7.37 -7.56
N ASN A 81 3.79 -6.77 -6.81
CA ASN A 81 3.33 -7.34 -5.55
C ASN A 81 2.59 -8.67 -5.76
N TRP A 82 1.77 -8.75 -6.81
CA TRP A 82 1.03 -9.97 -7.09
C TRP A 82 1.95 -11.11 -7.53
N THR A 83 2.94 -10.85 -8.39
CA THR A 83 3.94 -11.85 -8.77
C THR A 83 4.75 -12.32 -7.57
N TRP A 84 5.09 -11.42 -6.64
CA TRP A 84 5.73 -11.78 -5.37
C TRP A 84 4.87 -12.72 -4.51
N LEU A 85 3.57 -12.42 -4.37
CA LEU A 85 2.65 -13.25 -3.62
C LEU A 85 2.52 -14.66 -4.23
N ILE A 86 2.39 -14.73 -5.56
CA ILE A 86 2.38 -15.99 -6.31
C ILE A 86 3.67 -16.79 -6.08
N ALA A 87 4.83 -16.16 -6.25
CA ALA A 87 6.14 -16.80 -6.05
C ALA A 87 6.33 -17.32 -4.61
N ALA A 88 5.72 -16.64 -3.65
CA ALA A 88 5.79 -17.02 -2.25
C ALA A 88 4.63 -17.95 -1.80
N GLY A 89 3.82 -18.44 -2.74
CA GLY A 89 2.74 -19.40 -2.49
C GLY A 89 1.56 -18.84 -1.68
N ARG A 90 1.32 -17.54 -1.75
CA ARG A 90 0.31 -16.82 -0.94
C ARG A 90 -0.76 -16.17 -1.78
#